data_AF-A0A0S2IUF7-F1
#
_entry.id   AF-A0A0S2IUF7-F1
#
_cell.length_a   1.000
_cell.length_b   1.000
_cell.length_c   1.000
_cell.angle_alpha   90.00
_cell.angle_beta   90.00
_cell.angle_gamma   90.00
#
_symmetry.space_group_name_H-M   'P 1'
#
loop_
_entity.id
_entity.type
_entity.pdbx_description
1 polymer ?
#
loop_
_entity_poly.entity_id
_entity_poly.type
_entity_poly.pdbx_seq_one_letter_code
_entity_poly.pdbx_strand_id
1 'polypeptide(L)'
;MSRKETLHKVKSLQTLINIFSVDDKIIGLASGSYIKDFADSIQYHLAKKEGAGIFLTINKKDYPKHDLSILNCEEFIKLFR
;
A
#
# COMPACT_ATOMS: atom_id res chain seq x y z
N MET A 1 -2.11 25.22 -4.91
CA MET A 1 -1.31 24.79 -3.75
C MET A 1 0.14 25.00 -4.11
N SER A 2 0.90 25.75 -3.32
CA SER A 2 2.32 26.00 -3.55
C SER A 2 3.16 24.75 -3.22
N ARG A 3 4.36 24.64 -3.78
CA ARG A 3 5.31 23.54 -3.45
C ARG A 3 5.56 23.42 -1.94
N LYS A 4 5.63 24.57 -1.25
CA LYS A 4 5.84 24.64 0.20
C LYS A 4 4.67 24.01 0.96
N GLU A 5 3.45 24.33 0.57
CA GLU A 5 2.23 23.75 1.16
C GLU A 5 2.14 22.24 0.92
N THR A 6 2.48 21.77 -0.29
CA THR A 6 2.50 20.34 -0.60
C THR A 6 3.49 19.59 0.28
N LEU A 7 4.72 20.08 0.40
CA LEU A 7 5.75 19.47 1.24
C LEU A 7 5.37 19.47 2.73
N HIS A 8 4.72 20.52 3.19
CA HIS A 8 4.21 20.58 4.56
C HIS A 8 3.19 19.46 4.81
N LYS A 9 2.22 19.28 3.91
CA LYS A 9 1.22 18.19 4.03
C LYS A 9 1.84 16.80 4.04
N VAL A 10 2.84 16.54 3.19
CA VAL A 10 3.55 15.25 3.17
C VAL A 10 4.25 15.01 4.50
N LYS A 11 4.97 16.00 5.04
CA LYS A 11 5.63 15.88 6.36
C LYS A 11 4.62 15.60 7.48
N SER A 12 3.48 16.29 7.48
CA SER A 12 2.42 16.02 8.46
C SER A 12 1.83 14.61 8.33
N LEU A 13 1.74 14.06 7.12
CA LEU A 13 1.32 12.67 6.93
C LEU A 13 2.37 11.70 7.48
N GLN A 14 3.65 11.96 7.25
CA GLN A 14 4.75 11.11 7.73
C GLN A 14 4.80 11.00 9.26
N THR A 15 4.28 11.97 10.01
CA THR A 15 4.20 11.87 11.48
C THR A 15 3.07 10.98 11.98
N LEU A 16 2.12 10.60 11.10
CA LEU A 16 0.92 9.83 11.44
C LEU A 16 1.01 8.36 11.01
N ILE A 17 2.01 8.00 10.20
CA ILE A 17 2.13 6.68 9.59
C ILE A 17 3.51 6.08 9.85
N ASN A 18 3.57 4.74 9.89
CA ASN A 18 4.83 4.02 9.81
C ASN A 18 5.25 3.90 8.34
N ILE A 19 6.54 4.09 8.07
CA ILE A 19 7.11 3.97 6.73
C ILE A 19 8.00 2.73 6.71
N PHE A 20 7.67 1.79 5.83
CA PHE A 20 8.45 0.57 5.65
C PHE A 20 9.50 0.74 4.53
N SER A 21 10.68 0.17 4.74
CA SER A 21 11.75 0.17 3.74
C SER A 21 11.52 -0.91 2.68
N VAL A 22 11.78 -0.57 1.42
CA VAL A 22 11.83 -1.53 0.31
C VAL A 22 13.25 -2.08 0.20
N ASP A 23 13.39 -3.40 0.06
CA ASP A 23 14.67 -4.08 -0.14
C ASP A 23 14.69 -4.85 -1.46
N ASP A 24 15.87 -5.37 -1.84
CA ASP A 24 16.08 -6.10 -3.10
C ASP A 24 15.17 -7.32 -3.23
N LYS A 25 14.80 -7.95 -2.11
CA LYS A 25 13.88 -9.10 -2.12
C LYS A 25 12.47 -8.66 -2.52
N ILE A 26 11.98 -7.53 -2.00
CA ILE A 26 10.70 -6.96 -2.41
C ILE A 26 10.73 -6.56 -3.89
N ILE A 27 11.82 -5.96 -4.36
CA ILE A 27 11.97 -5.60 -5.78
C ILE A 27 11.94 -6.85 -6.67
N GLY A 28 12.68 -7.90 -6.30
CA GLY A 28 12.69 -9.16 -7.04
C GLY A 28 11.31 -9.83 -7.11
N LEU A 29 10.58 -9.85 -5.99
CA LEU A 29 9.20 -10.36 -5.96
C LEU A 29 8.28 -9.52 -6.86
N ALA A 30 8.38 -8.19 -6.76
CA ALA A 30 7.52 -7.29 -7.51
C ALA A 30 7.74 -7.40 -9.02
N SER A 31 8.98 -7.64 -9.45
CA SER A 31 9.35 -7.81 -10.86
C SER A 31 8.80 -9.09 -11.49
N GLY A 32 8.52 -10.12 -10.69
CA GLY A 32 7.94 -11.39 -11.15
C GLY A 32 6.42 -11.47 -10.98
N SER A 33 5.78 -10.41 -10.51
CA SER A 33 4.37 -10.39 -10.14
C SER A 33 3.44 -10.23 -11.34
N TYR A 34 2.21 -10.74 -11.20
CA TYR A 34 1.11 -10.51 -12.15
C TYR A 34 0.39 -9.17 -11.93
N ILE A 35 0.69 -8.45 -10.83
CA ILE A 35 0.15 -7.11 -10.59
C ILE A 35 0.74 -6.16 -11.65
N LYS A 36 -0.14 -5.57 -12.46
CA LYS A 36 0.24 -4.83 -13.66
C LYS A 36 1.09 -3.60 -13.37
N ASP A 37 0.75 -2.86 -12.31
CA ASP A 37 1.51 -1.68 -11.91
C ASP A 37 2.65 -2.08 -10.96
N PHE A 38 3.87 -1.68 -11.31
CA PHE A 38 5.06 -2.09 -10.57
C PHE A 38 5.10 -1.50 -9.15
N ALA A 39 4.61 -0.26 -8.97
CA ALA A 39 4.56 0.35 -7.64
C ALA A 39 3.53 -0.35 -6.75
N ASP A 40 2.36 -0.68 -7.31
CA ASP A 40 1.34 -1.48 -6.62
C ASP A 40 1.88 -2.87 -6.24
N SER A 41 2.66 -3.49 -7.12
CA SER A 41 3.33 -4.76 -6.88
C SER A 41 4.32 -4.68 -5.69
N ILE A 42 5.18 -3.66 -5.67
CA ILE A 42 6.09 -3.39 -4.54
C ILE A 42 5.29 -3.24 -3.24
N GLN A 43 4.24 -2.42 -3.24
CA GLN A 43 3.42 -2.16 -2.05
C GLN A 43 2.75 -3.43 -1.53
N TYR A 44 2.19 -4.26 -2.43
CA TYR A 44 1.55 -5.53 -2.07
C TYR A 44 2.54 -6.52 -1.45
N HIS A 45 3.71 -6.71 -2.08
CA HIS A 45 4.72 -7.62 -1.56
C HIS A 45 5.33 -7.14 -0.24
N LEU A 46 5.49 -5.83 -0.07
CA LEU A 46 5.92 -5.24 1.19
C LEU A 46 4.87 -5.47 2.29
N ALA A 47 3.59 -5.19 2.01
CA ALA A 47 2.51 -5.43 2.97
C ALA A 47 2.42 -6.92 3.38
N LYS A 48 2.61 -7.84 2.43
CA LYS A 48 2.66 -9.28 2.70
C LYS A 48 3.84 -9.65 3.59
N LYS A 49 5.04 -9.12 3.31
CA LYS A 49 6.26 -9.36 4.11
C LYS A 49 6.09 -8.88 5.54
N GLU A 50 5.52 -7.69 5.72
CA GLU A 50 5.34 -7.08 7.04
C GLU A 50 4.09 -7.62 7.79
N GLY A 51 3.39 -8.62 7.23
CA GLY A 51 2.24 -9.25 7.87
C GLY A 51 1.05 -8.30 8.05
N ALA A 52 0.85 -7.36 7.13
CA ALA A 52 -0.27 -6.44 7.19
C ALA A 52 -1.60 -7.21 7.19
N GLY A 53 -2.50 -6.95 8.14
CA GLY A 53 -3.80 -7.62 8.16
C GLY A 53 -4.73 -7.17 7.02
N ILE A 54 -4.64 -5.89 6.63
CA ILE A 54 -5.50 -5.24 5.63
C ILE A 54 -4.63 -4.44 4.66
N PHE A 55 -4.90 -4.60 3.36
CA PHE A 55 -4.31 -3.80 2.29
C PHE A 55 -5.39 -2.87 1.70
N LEU A 56 -5.20 -1.56 1.83
CA LEU A 56 -6.16 -0.56 1.36
C LEU A 56 -5.80 -0.06 -0.04
N THR A 57 -6.75 -0.16 -0.97
CA THR A 57 -6.54 0.30 -2.35
C THR A 57 -7.85 0.63 -3.05
N ILE A 58 -7.79 1.55 -4.02
CA ILE A 58 -8.90 1.84 -4.93
C ILE A 58 -8.97 0.83 -6.10
N ASN A 59 -7.89 0.08 -6.34
CA ASN A 59 -7.74 -0.84 -7.48
C ASN A 59 -7.92 -2.31 -7.07
N LYS A 60 -8.85 -2.60 -6.14
CA LYS A 60 -9.00 -3.93 -5.50
C LYS A 60 -9.02 -5.11 -6.47
N LYS A 61 -9.59 -4.94 -7.66
CA LYS A 61 -9.69 -5.97 -8.71
C LYS A 61 -8.33 -6.44 -9.25
N ASP A 62 -7.29 -5.63 -9.10
CA ASP A 62 -5.96 -5.89 -9.67
C ASP A 62 -5.06 -6.70 -8.73
N TYR A 63 -5.54 -7.05 -7.52
CA TYR A 63 -4.79 -7.75 -6.49
C TYR A 63 -5.25 -9.20 -6.31
N PRO A 64 -4.34 -10.11 -5.87
CA PRO A 64 -4.71 -11.46 -5.49
C PRO A 64 -5.77 -11.47 -4.37
N LYS A 65 -6.73 -12.38 -4.47
CA LYS A 65 -7.80 -12.55 -3.46
C LYS A 65 -7.40 -13.42 -2.26
N HIS A 66 -6.12 -13.77 -2.16
CA HIS A 66 -5.54 -14.57 -1.09
C HIS A 66 -4.36 -13.81 -0.45
N ASP A 67 -3.87 -14.30 0.68
CA ASP A 67 -2.80 -13.73 1.53
C ASP A 67 -3.16 -12.49 2.35
N LEU A 68 -3.77 -11.47 1.74
CA LEU A 68 -4.10 -10.20 2.39
C LEU A 68 -5.58 -9.88 2.25
N SER A 69 -6.19 -9.28 3.28
CA SER A 69 -7.54 -8.72 3.18
C SER A 69 -7.50 -7.43 2.37
N ILE A 70 -7.85 -7.50 1.09
CA ILE A 70 -7.87 -6.33 0.19
C ILE A 70 -9.20 -5.60 0.34
N LEU A 71 -9.16 -4.35 0.79
CA LEU A 71 -10.34 -3.51 0.98
C LEU A 71 -10.19 -2.17 0.28
N ASN A 72 -11.31 -1.60 -0.18
CA ASN A 72 -11.36 -0.17 -0.47
C ASN A 72 -11.69 0.64 0.80
N CYS A 73 -11.60 1.97 0.71
CA CYS A 73 -11.85 2.85 1.86
C CYS A 73 -13.24 2.68 2.45
N GLU A 74 -14.28 2.50 1.62
CA GLU A 74 -15.65 2.35 2.09
C GLU A 74 -15.85 1.04 2.87
N GLU A 75 -15.31 -0.05 2.35
CA GLU A 75 -15.33 -1.37 3.00
C GLU A 75 -14.57 -1.33 4.33
N PHE A 76 -13.42 -0.69 4.38
CA PHE A 76 -12.64 -0.54 5.61
C PHE A 76 -13.39 0.25 6.69
N ILE A 77 -13.98 1.39 6.34
CA ILE A 77 -14.74 2.23 7.29
C ILE A 77 -15.94 1.44 7.87
N LYS A 78 -16.57 0.58 7.06
CA LYS A 78 -17.69 -0.27 7.52
C LYS A 78 -17.29 -1.29 8.59
N LEU A 79 -16.00 -1.61 8.76
CA LEU A 79 -15.53 -2.49 9.84
C LEU A 79 -15.59 -1.84 11.23
N PHE A 80 -15.70 -0.51 11.30
CA PHE A 80 -15.70 0.28 12.55
C PHE A 80 -17.07 0.88 12.89
N ARG A 81 -18.10 0.56 12.09
CA ARG A 81 -19.48 0.97 12.32
C ARG A 81 -20.27 -0.20 12.87
#